data_AF-A0A2D5V862-F1
#
_entry.id   AF-A0A2D5V862-F1
#
_cell.length_a   1.000
_cell.length_b   1.000
_cell.length_c   1.000
_cell.angle_alpha   90.00
_cell.angle_beta   90.00
_cell.angle_gamma   90.00
#
_symmetry.space_group_name_H-M   'P 1'
#
loop_
_entity.id
_entity.type
_entity.pdbx_description
1 polymer ?
#
loop_
_entity_poly.entity_id
_entity_poly.type
_entity_poly.pdbx_seq_one_letter_code
_entity_poly.pdbx_strand_id
1 'polypeptide(L)'
;MPSWFALPGRKIWWPWFQSLFWCFSDLWWNRLVVPNRIQTPMLVLGGEQDSWCPWMTHWTGRLFHAETEVLPTLAHAMMENSDWQVAAGPSSVG
;
A
#
# COMPACT_ATOMS: atom_id res chain seq x y z
N MET A 1 27.20 -15.53 18.98
CA MET A 1 26.46 -14.92 20.09
C MET A 1 25.73 -13.69 19.55
N PRO A 2 24.40 -13.64 19.45
CA PRO A 2 23.72 -12.37 19.22
C PRO A 2 23.35 -11.75 20.56
N SER A 3 23.82 -10.53 20.78
CA SER A 3 23.53 -9.70 21.95
C SER A 3 22.09 -9.18 21.87
N TRP A 4 21.36 -9.37 22.97
CA TRP A 4 20.00 -8.90 23.16
C TRP A 4 20.00 -7.48 23.73
N PHE A 5 19.33 -6.54 23.07
CA PHE A 5 18.80 -5.35 23.73
C PHE A 5 17.30 -5.54 23.89
N ALA A 6 16.88 -5.92 25.09
CA ALA A 6 15.48 -5.93 25.50
C ALA A 6 15.23 -4.71 26.39
N LEU A 7 14.41 -3.77 25.93
CA LEU A 7 13.80 -2.77 26.81
C LEU A 7 12.60 -3.42 27.54
N PRO A 8 12.47 -3.25 28.86
CA PRO A 8 11.45 -3.94 29.64
C PRO A 8 10.08 -3.25 29.46
N GLY A 9 9.03 -4.03 29.17
CA GLY A 9 7.64 -3.61 29.43
C GLY A 9 6.65 -3.59 28.26
N ARG A 10 7.04 -3.88 27.01
CA ARG A 10 6.08 -4.07 25.91
C ARG A 10 6.40 -5.34 25.14
N LYS A 11 5.51 -6.33 25.21
CA LYS A 11 5.52 -7.50 24.34
C LYS A 11 5.04 -7.11 22.94
N ILE A 12 5.86 -6.34 22.21
CA ILE A 12 5.72 -6.26 20.75
C ILE A 12 6.60 -7.36 20.18
N TRP A 13 5.95 -8.32 19.52
CA TRP A 13 6.62 -9.44 18.87
C TRP A 13 7.51 -8.92 17.73
N TRP A 14 8.80 -8.80 18.02
CA TRP A 14 9.88 -8.46 17.09
C TRP A 14 9.83 -9.21 15.74
N PRO A 15 9.42 -10.50 15.64
CA PRO A 15 9.38 -11.21 14.37
C PRO A 15 8.44 -10.56 13.33
N TRP A 16 7.29 -10.04 13.75
CA TRP A 16 6.32 -9.43 12.83
C TRP A 16 6.82 -8.09 12.27
N PHE A 17 7.47 -7.29 13.11
CA PHE A 17 8.07 -6.02 12.68
C PHE A 17 9.21 -6.27 11.69
N GLN A 18 10.00 -7.31 11.93
CA GLN A 18 11.09 -7.72 11.07
C GLN A 18 10.58 -8.27 9.73
N SER A 19 9.52 -9.08 9.74
CA SER A 19 8.87 -9.57 8.51
C SER A 19 8.24 -8.44 7.67
N LEU A 20 7.60 -7.46 8.31
CA LEU A 20 7.04 -6.30 7.61
C LEU A 20 8.16 -5.46 6.98
N PHE A 21 9.23 -5.22 7.73
CA PHE A 21 10.40 -4.48 7.26
C PHE A 21 11.12 -5.21 6.11
N TRP A 22 11.27 -6.53 6.18
CA TRP A 22 11.85 -7.32 5.11
C TRP A 22 10.95 -7.36 3.87
N CYS A 23 9.63 -7.53 4.02
CA CYS A 23 8.70 -7.53 2.89
C CYS A 23 8.68 -6.16 2.18
N PHE A 24 8.68 -5.07 2.96
CA PHE A 24 8.84 -3.72 2.44
C PHE A 24 10.18 -3.55 1.72
N SER A 25 11.28 -4.02 2.33
CA SER A 25 12.61 -4.00 1.72
C SER A 25 12.69 -4.84 0.44
N ASP A 26 11.98 -5.97 0.36
CA ASP A 26 11.95 -6.84 -0.82
C ASP A 26 11.18 -6.20 -1.98
N LEU A 27 10.05 -5.57 -1.68
CA LEU A 27 9.29 -4.77 -2.64
C LEU A 27 10.13 -3.62 -3.20
N TRP A 28 10.91 -2.96 -2.34
CA TRP A 28 11.77 -1.84 -2.74
C TRP A 28 13.06 -2.29 -3.44
N TRP A 29 13.79 -3.29 -2.92
CA TRP A 29 15.13 -3.68 -3.42
C TRP A 29 15.07 -4.79 -4.46
N ASN A 30 14.20 -5.80 -4.29
CA ASN A 30 14.15 -6.96 -5.17
C ASN A 30 13.24 -6.78 -6.38
N ARG A 31 12.64 -5.60 -6.56
CA ARG A 31 11.96 -5.20 -7.81
C ARG A 31 10.90 -6.23 -8.26
N LEU A 32 10.30 -6.94 -7.29
CA LEU A 32 9.41 -8.09 -7.53
C LEU A 32 8.18 -7.70 -8.35
N VAL A 33 7.76 -6.45 -8.22
CA VAL A 33 6.75 -5.86 -9.08
C VAL A 33 7.46 -5.33 -10.32
N VAL A 34 7.77 -6.25 -11.25
CA VAL A 34 8.24 -5.87 -12.59
C VAL A 34 7.01 -5.48 -13.39
N PRO A 35 6.72 -4.19 -13.60
CA PRO A 35 5.48 -3.76 -14.25
C PRO A 35 5.25 -4.42 -15.62
N ASN A 36 6.32 -4.62 -16.40
CA ASN A 36 6.25 -5.28 -17.71
C ASN A 36 5.90 -6.78 -17.67
N ARG A 37 5.79 -7.41 -16.50
CA ARG A 37 5.44 -8.84 -16.36
C ARG A 37 4.01 -9.06 -15.90
N ILE A 38 3.33 -8.03 -15.41
CA ILE A 38 1.94 -8.15 -14.92
C ILE A 38 1.01 -7.79 -16.08
N GLN A 39 0.26 -8.78 -16.56
CA GLN A 39 -0.75 -8.60 -17.62
C GLN A 39 -2.19 -8.58 -17.09
N THR A 40 -2.34 -8.78 -15.77
CA THR A 40 -3.65 -8.79 -15.12
C THR A 40 -4.26 -7.38 -15.19
N PRO A 41 -5.53 -7.23 -15.57
CA PRO A 41 -6.25 -5.97 -15.44
C PRO A 41 -6.19 -5.50 -13.99
N MET A 42 -5.75 -4.26 -13.78
CA MET A 42 -5.60 -3.66 -12.45
C MET A 42 -6.19 -2.26 -12.45
N LEU A 43 -6.82 -1.92 -11.33
CA LEU A 43 -7.28 -0.58 -11.00
C LEU A 43 -6.48 -0.10 -9.79
N VAL A 44 -5.90 1.10 -9.88
CA VAL A 44 -5.15 1.72 -8.79
C VAL A 44 -6.02 2.78 -8.14
N LEU A 45 -6.42 2.54 -6.89
CA LEU A 45 -7.22 3.48 -6.10
C LEU A 45 -6.32 4.32 -5.19
N GLY A 46 -6.62 5.61 -5.08
CA GLY A 46 -6.02 6.53 -4.11
C GLY A 46 -7.07 7.35 -3.40
N GLY A 47 -6.76 7.83 -2.21
CA GLY A 47 -7.59 8.81 -1.50
C GLY A 47 -7.10 10.23 -1.78
N GLU A 48 -7.99 11.16 -2.11
CA GLU A 48 -7.63 12.58 -2.27
C GLU A 48 -7.11 13.18 -0.95
N GLN A 49 -7.61 12.67 0.18
CA GLN A 49 -7.21 13.11 1.51
C GLN A 49 -5.98 12.34 2.04
N ASP A 50 -5.29 11.55 1.20
CA ASP A 50 -4.04 10.91 1.57
C ASP A 50 -2.89 11.95 1.67
N SER A 51 -2.56 12.33 2.89
CA SER A 51 -1.43 13.22 3.18
C SER A 51 -0.09 12.48 3.34
N TRP A 52 -0.10 11.16 3.48
CA TRP A 52 1.11 10.37 3.67
C TRP A 52 1.81 10.17 2.32
N CYS A 53 1.07 9.81 1.27
CA CYS A 53 1.64 9.41 -0.02
C CYS A 53 0.81 9.83 -1.25
N PRO A 54 0.46 11.13 -1.42
CA PRO A 54 -0.45 11.58 -2.48
C PRO A 54 0.05 11.31 -3.91
N TRP A 55 1.37 11.21 -4.12
CA TRP A 55 1.98 10.95 -5.43
C TRP A 55 1.95 9.47 -5.84
N MET A 56 1.75 8.57 -4.89
CA MET A 56 1.99 7.13 -5.06
C MET A 56 0.94 6.48 -5.97
N THR A 57 -0.31 6.94 -5.91
CA THR A 57 -1.40 6.46 -6.78
C THR A 57 -1.07 6.69 -8.25
N HIS A 58 -0.73 7.93 -8.63
CA HIS A 58 -0.36 8.25 -10.01
C HIS A 58 0.95 7.59 -10.45
N TRP A 59 1.93 7.50 -9.55
CA TRP A 59 3.19 6.83 -9.85
C TRP A 59 2.99 5.34 -10.12
N THR A 60 2.19 4.67 -9.28
CA THR A 60 1.84 3.25 -9.44
C THR A 60 1.05 3.00 -10.73
N GLY A 61 0.04 3.82 -11.03
CA GLY A 61 -0.70 3.70 -12.29
C GLY A 61 0.17 3.84 -13.53
N ARG A 62 1.08 4.83 -13.54
CA ARG A 62 2.06 5.00 -14.62
C ARG A 62 3.02 3.81 -14.73
N LEU A 63 3.46 3.29 -13.58
CA LEU A 63 4.39 2.17 -13.53
C LEU A 63 3.74 0.92 -14.15
N PHE A 64 2.48 0.62 -13.81
CA PHE A 64 1.78 -0.59 -14.27
C PHE A 64 0.94 -0.40 -15.54
N HIS A 65 0.96 0.76 -16.17
CA HIS A 65 0.04 1.11 -17.27
C HIS A 65 -1.43 0.83 -16.91
N ALA A 66 -1.78 1.07 -15.65
CA ALA A 66 -3.08 0.78 -15.08
C ALA A 66 -3.92 2.06 -14.94
N GLU A 67 -5.23 1.89 -14.95
CA GLU A 67 -6.17 2.98 -14.67
C GLU A 67 -6.03 3.44 -13.21
N THR A 68 -6.18 4.74 -12.98
CA THR A 68 -6.07 5.35 -11.66
C THR A 68 -7.32 6.14 -11.33
N GLU A 69 -7.88 5.89 -10.16
CA GLU A 69 -9.03 6.64 -9.63
C GLU A 69 -8.66 7.21 -8.27
N VAL A 70 -8.92 8.51 -8.09
CA VAL A 70 -8.68 9.22 -6.84
C VAL A 70 -10.03 9.53 -6.22
N LEU A 71 -10.28 8.97 -5.04
CA LEU A 71 -11.56 9.03 -4.34
C LEU A 71 -11.57 10.23 -3.37
N PRO A 72 -12.49 11.19 -3.52
CA PRO A 72 -12.39 12.51 -2.89
C PRO A 72 -12.58 12.51 -1.36
N THR A 73 -13.30 11.54 -0.81
CA THR A 73 -13.61 11.46 0.63
C THR A 73 -12.69 10.52 1.41
N LEU A 74 -11.76 9.85 0.72
CA LEU A 74 -10.93 8.81 1.31
C LEU A 74 -9.52 9.32 1.64
N ALA A 75 -8.99 8.84 2.78
CA ALA A 75 -7.64 9.11 3.27
C ALA A 75 -6.75 7.86 3.13
N HIS A 76 -5.53 7.89 3.68
CA HIS A 76 -4.55 6.81 3.54
C HIS A 76 -5.11 5.41 3.90
N ALA A 77 -5.88 5.33 4.99
CA ALA A 77 -6.57 4.10 5.40
C ALA A 77 -7.99 4.04 4.80
N MET A 78 -8.08 3.97 3.47
CA MET A 78 -9.35 4.03 2.73
C MET A 78 -10.44 3.08 3.26
N MET A 79 -10.05 1.89 3.76
CA MET A 79 -10.97 0.87 4.29
C MET A 79 -11.41 1.10 5.74
N GLU A 80 -10.81 2.07 6.44
CA GLU A 80 -11.17 2.48 7.80
C GLU A 80 -12.07 3.73 7.81
N ASN A 81 -12.13 4.45 6.68
CA ASN A 81 -13.00 5.61 6.51
C ASN A 81 -14.49 5.21 6.50
N SER A 82 -15.36 6.13 6.90
CA SER A 82 -16.82 5.92 6.92
C SER A 82 -17.39 5.54 5.55
N ASP A 83 -16.75 6.01 4.49
CA ASP A 83 -17.19 5.88 3.09
C ASP A 83 -16.41 4.79 2.36
N TRP A 84 -15.80 3.84 3.09
CA TRP A 84 -14.99 2.74 2.53
C TRP A 84 -15.70 1.96 1.42
N GLN A 85 -17.04 1.94 1.42
CA GLN A 85 -17.85 1.26 0.41
C GLN A 85 -17.61 1.82 -0.98
N VAL A 86 -17.18 3.08 -1.11
CA VAL A 86 -16.81 3.68 -2.40
C VAL A 86 -15.55 3.02 -2.97
N ALA A 87 -14.60 2.62 -2.11
CA ALA A 87 -13.42 1.87 -2.54
C ALA A 87 -13.69 0.38 -2.79
N ALA A 88 -14.71 -0.19 -2.16
CA ALA A 88 -15.08 -1.60 -2.30
C ALA A 88 -16.19 -1.87 -3.33
N GLY A 89 -16.88 -0.82 -3.76
CA GLY A 89 -17.94 -0.88 -4.75
C GLY A 89 -17.40 -1.16 -6.15
N PRO A 90 -18.28 -1.54 -7.10
CA PRO A 90 -17.89 -1.54 -8.51
C PRO A 90 -17.45 -0.13 -8.88
N SER A 91 -16.23 -0.01 -9.41
CA SER A 91 -15.76 1.24 -9.99
C SER A 91 -16.78 1.68 -11.04
N SER A 92 -17.15 2.96 -11.02
CA SER A 92 -18.11 3.54 -11.96
C SER A 92 -17.46 3.69 -13.34
N VAL A 93 -17.17 2.56 -13.99
CA VAL A 93 -16.75 2.50 -15.38
C VAL A 93 -17.95 2.02 -16.18
N GLY A 94 -18.70 2.99 -16.68
CA GLY A 94 -19.56 2.86 -17.85
C GLY A 94 -18.87 3.50 -19.05
#